data_AF-A0A0Q7SWA5-F1
#
_entry.id   AF-A0A0Q7SWA5-F1
#
_cell.length_a   1.000
_cell.length_b   1.000
_cell.length_c   1.000
_cell.angle_alpha   90.00
_cell.angle_beta   90.00
_cell.angle_gamma   90.00
#
_symmetry.space_group_name_H-M   'P 1'
#
loop_
_entity.id
_entity.type
_entity.pdbx_description
1 polymer ?
#
loop_
_entity_poly.entity_id
_entity_poly.type
_entity_poly.pdbx_seq_one_letter_code
_entity_poly.pdbx_strand_id
1 'polypeptide(L)'
;MNFAQEKQGASRFTGFGIVVLIHVVAIYALASGLARDIVKKVTGPIDVKVIEEKVKPPPPPEKVVPPPPDLKAPPPPFVPPPEFQVTAPAPPAPPIQSTQVAPPAADIPRPAPAAAPAPAPVAKPAGKVTAGMVCTKMSKPELPSVNWSGEALFKAVATVKAGRVVSAEVTSLRGGVDRKAQRALIQAITQTLQDTYECPGDHVFEQEFQFKID
;
A
#
# COMPACT_ATOMS: atom_id res chain seq x y z
N MET A 1 -30.16 41.26 6.75
CA MET A 1 -31.37 40.44 6.51
C MET A 1 -30.89 39.02 6.26
N ASN A 2 -31.28 38.05 7.10
CA ASN A 2 -30.72 36.69 7.09
C ASN A 2 -31.69 35.73 6.37
N PHE A 3 -31.56 35.60 5.05
CA PHE A 3 -32.48 34.81 4.21
C PHE A 3 -32.15 33.30 4.18
N ALA A 4 -31.10 32.87 4.89
CA ALA A 4 -30.69 31.47 4.89
C ALA A 4 -31.54 30.58 5.82
N GLN A 5 -32.23 31.16 6.83
CA GLN A 5 -32.79 30.37 7.92
C GLN A 5 -34.25 29.92 7.74
N GLU A 6 -35.01 30.50 6.79
CA GLU A 6 -36.48 30.41 6.85
C GLU A 6 -37.08 29.06 6.37
N LYS A 7 -36.30 28.20 5.68
CA LYS A 7 -36.76 26.87 5.21
C LYS A 7 -35.84 25.69 5.56
N GLN A 8 -34.92 25.87 6.51
CA GLN A 8 -33.88 24.89 6.81
C GLN A 8 -34.26 23.81 7.84
N GLY A 9 -35.40 23.89 8.54
CA GLY A 9 -35.77 22.87 9.52
C GLY A 9 -36.23 21.56 8.85
N ALA A 10 -37.43 21.56 8.27
CA ALA A 10 -38.08 20.34 7.76
C ALA A 10 -37.37 19.68 6.55
N SER A 11 -36.75 20.48 5.68
CA SER A 11 -36.06 19.96 4.48
C SER A 11 -34.77 19.20 4.82
N ARG A 12 -34.10 19.56 5.92
CA ARG A 12 -32.84 18.92 6.34
C ARG A 12 -33.10 17.59 7.03
N PHE A 13 -34.17 17.49 7.82
CA PHE A 13 -34.61 16.20 8.38
C PHE A 13 -35.06 15.23 7.29
N THR A 14 -35.73 15.72 6.25
CA THR A 14 -36.11 14.90 5.09
C THR A 14 -34.86 14.39 4.35
N GLY A 15 -33.89 15.27 4.08
CA GLY A 15 -32.62 14.89 3.47
C GLY A 15 -31.83 13.89 4.32
N PHE A 16 -31.76 14.10 5.63
CA PHE A 16 -31.09 13.18 6.55
C PHE A 16 -31.77 11.81 6.61
N GLY A 17 -33.10 11.76 6.64
CA GLY A 17 -33.85 10.51 6.60
C GLY A 17 -33.58 9.70 5.34
N ILE A 18 -33.54 10.35 4.16
CA ILE A 18 -33.21 9.71 2.88
C ILE A 18 -31.79 9.13 2.92
N VAL A 19 -30.82 9.90 3.42
CA VAL A 19 -29.43 9.45 3.50
C VAL A 19 -29.29 8.25 4.42
N VAL A 20 -29.90 8.30 5.61
CA VAL A 20 -29.88 7.17 6.56
C VAL A 20 -30.51 5.92 5.92
N LEU A 21 -31.63 6.07 5.22
CA LEU A 21 -32.28 4.96 4.52
C LEU A 21 -31.36 4.33 3.47
N ILE A 22 -30.67 5.14 2.65
CA ILE A 22 -29.70 4.65 1.66
C ILE A 22 -28.58 3.85 2.32
N HIS A 23 -28.07 4.31 3.47
CA HIS A 23 -27.02 3.58 4.19
C HIS A 23 -27.51 2.25 4.73
N VAL A 24 -28.71 2.20 5.29
CA VAL A 24 -29.30 0.95 5.79
C VAL A 24 -29.50 -0.04 4.63
N VAL A 25 -30.01 0.42 3.49
CA VAL A 25 -30.15 -0.42 2.28
C VAL A 25 -28.78 -0.89 1.76
N ALA A 26 -27.78 -0.02 1.72
CA ALA A 26 -26.43 -0.38 1.28
C ALA A 26 -25.78 -1.43 2.19
N ILE A 27 -25.89 -1.27 3.51
CA ILE A 27 -25.39 -2.24 4.49
C ILE A 27 -26.15 -3.57 4.36
N TYR A 28 -27.47 -3.52 4.17
CA TYR A 28 -28.27 -4.73 3.97
C TYR A 28 -27.93 -5.45 2.65
N ALA A 29 -27.70 -4.72 1.55
CA ALA A 29 -27.27 -5.29 0.27
C ALA A 29 -25.89 -5.96 0.35
N LEU A 30 -24.98 -5.38 1.14
CA LEU A 30 -23.67 -5.96 1.42
C LEU A 30 -23.80 -7.22 2.29
N ALA A 31 -24.64 -7.18 3.34
CA ALA A 31 -24.87 -8.30 4.24
C ALA A 31 -25.58 -9.48 3.54
N SER A 32 -26.51 -9.20 2.64
CA SER A 32 -27.24 -10.21 1.84
C SER A 32 -26.44 -10.79 0.68
N GLY A 33 -25.20 -10.33 0.46
CA GLY A 33 -24.26 -10.99 -0.46
C GLY A 33 -24.48 -10.68 -1.95
N LEU A 34 -25.25 -9.64 -2.29
CA LEU A 34 -25.56 -9.25 -3.68
C LEU A 34 -24.29 -8.99 -4.52
N ALA A 35 -23.21 -8.55 -3.88
CA ALA A 35 -21.91 -8.35 -4.51
C ALA A 35 -21.31 -9.64 -5.10
N ARG A 36 -21.56 -10.81 -4.51
CA ARG A 36 -21.02 -12.09 -5.00
C ARG A 36 -21.86 -12.68 -6.14
N ASP A 37 -23.18 -12.50 -6.10
CA ASP A 37 -24.06 -13.05 -7.14
C ASP A 37 -23.96 -12.29 -8.46
N ILE A 38 -23.65 -10.99 -8.43
CA ILE A 38 -23.33 -10.21 -9.64
C ILE A 38 -22.00 -10.66 -10.24
N VAL A 39 -20.97 -10.89 -9.41
CA VAL A 39 -19.67 -11.39 -9.89
C VAL A 39 -19.82 -12.77 -10.52
N LYS A 40 -20.59 -13.68 -9.92
CA LYS A 40 -20.85 -15.02 -10.50
C LYS A 40 -21.57 -14.97 -11.85
N LYS A 41 -22.48 -14.01 -12.06
CA LYS A 41 -23.15 -13.82 -13.36
C LYS A 41 -22.25 -13.16 -14.40
N VAL A 42 -21.28 -12.35 -13.98
CA VAL A 42 -20.33 -11.67 -14.87
C VAL A 42 -19.12 -12.54 -15.22
N THR A 43 -18.66 -13.41 -14.30
CA THR A 43 -17.70 -14.48 -14.59
C THR A 43 -18.38 -15.68 -15.26
N GLY A 44 -19.44 -15.43 -16.04
CA GLY A 44 -19.86 -16.35 -17.08
C GLY A 44 -18.66 -16.72 -17.95
N PRO A 45 -18.66 -17.94 -18.49
CA PRO A 45 -17.48 -18.69 -18.91
C PRO A 45 -16.47 -17.81 -19.63
N ILE A 46 -15.31 -17.65 -19.02
CA ILE A 46 -14.13 -17.14 -19.70
C ILE A 46 -13.77 -18.22 -20.70
N ASP A 47 -14.28 -18.08 -21.93
CA ASP A 47 -13.82 -18.83 -23.09
C ASP A 47 -12.33 -18.55 -23.22
N VAL A 48 -11.54 -19.48 -22.68
CA VAL A 48 -10.12 -19.61 -22.98
C VAL A 48 -10.06 -20.03 -24.44
N LYS A 49 -10.17 -19.02 -25.30
CA LYS A 49 -9.92 -19.12 -26.73
C LYS A 49 -8.45 -19.49 -26.86
N VAL A 50 -8.23 -20.80 -26.99
CA VAL A 50 -7.10 -21.49 -27.58
C VAL A 50 -6.21 -20.53 -28.37
N ILE A 51 -5.14 -20.07 -27.74
CA ILE A 51 -3.97 -19.65 -28.48
C ILE A 51 -3.27 -20.96 -28.80
N GLU A 52 -3.46 -21.38 -30.04
CA GLU A 52 -2.76 -22.46 -30.71
C GLU A 52 -1.29 -22.07 -30.83
N GLU A 53 -0.56 -22.14 -29.72
CA GLU A 53 0.90 -22.09 -29.72
C GLU A 53 1.38 -23.39 -30.32
N LYS A 54 1.57 -23.32 -31.64
CA LYS A 54 2.18 -24.29 -32.53
C LYS A 54 3.29 -25.09 -31.85
N VAL A 55 2.94 -26.30 -31.43
CA VAL A 55 3.85 -27.40 -31.12
C VAL A 55 4.86 -27.50 -32.25
N LYS A 56 6.12 -27.13 -32.00
CA LYS A 56 7.23 -27.59 -32.85
C LYS A 56 7.29 -29.11 -32.69
N PRO A 57 7.20 -29.90 -33.78
CA PRO A 57 7.29 -31.35 -33.67
C PRO A 57 8.64 -31.76 -33.05
N PRO A 58 8.65 -32.79 -32.19
CA PRO A 58 9.87 -33.27 -31.56
C PRO A 58 10.86 -33.78 -32.62
N PRO A 59 12.17 -33.47 -32.49
CA PRO A 59 13.19 -33.98 -33.38
C PRO A 59 13.25 -35.52 -33.30
N PRO A 60 13.46 -36.21 -34.45
CA PRO A 60 13.44 -37.66 -34.53
C PRO A 60 14.52 -38.31 -33.65
N PRO A 61 14.25 -39.51 -33.09
CA PRO A 61 15.18 -40.20 -32.21
C PRO A 61 16.43 -40.66 -32.97
N GLU A 62 17.58 -40.05 -32.69
CA GLU A 62 18.87 -40.52 -33.19
C GLU A 62 19.32 -41.77 -32.42
N LYS A 63 19.35 -42.87 -33.18
CA LYS A 63 20.17 -44.10 -33.06
C LYS A 63 20.85 -44.39 -31.71
N VAL A 64 20.43 -45.53 -31.16
CA VAL A 64 21.18 -46.48 -30.33
C VAL A 64 22.71 -46.31 -30.44
N VAL A 65 23.31 -45.75 -29.39
CA VAL A 65 24.73 -45.90 -29.10
C VAL A 65 24.83 -46.94 -27.96
N PRO A 66 25.66 -48.00 -28.10
CA PRO A 66 25.69 -49.15 -27.20
C PRO A 66 26.05 -48.80 -25.74
N PRO A 67 25.66 -49.67 -24.78
CA PRO A 67 25.82 -49.43 -23.34
C PRO A 67 27.30 -49.23 -22.93
N PRO A 68 27.58 -48.31 -21.98
CA PRO A 68 28.91 -48.13 -21.42
C PRO A 68 29.42 -49.41 -20.73
N PRO A 69 30.67 -49.84 -20.99
CA PRO A 69 31.28 -51.00 -20.35
C PRO A 69 31.40 -50.87 -18.82
N ASP A 70 31.07 -51.95 -18.11
CA ASP A 70 31.34 -52.12 -16.68
C ASP A 70 32.84 -51.97 -16.38
N LEU A 71 33.22 -50.80 -15.84
CA LEU A 71 34.52 -50.61 -15.22
C LEU A 71 34.38 -50.74 -13.70
N LYS A 72 34.72 -51.93 -13.21
CA LYS A 72 35.06 -52.14 -11.80
C LYS A 72 36.25 -51.25 -11.40
N ALA A 73 36.07 -50.50 -10.31
CA ALA A 73 37.02 -50.20 -9.20
C ALA A 73 36.89 -48.75 -8.70
N PRO A 74 37.32 -48.38 -7.47
CA PRO A 74 37.73 -49.16 -6.28
C PRO A 74 36.90 -48.81 -5.00
N PRO A 75 37.05 -49.51 -3.86
CA PRO A 75 36.26 -49.30 -2.65
C PRO A 75 36.39 -47.89 -2.02
N PRO A 76 35.35 -47.41 -1.29
CA PRO A 76 35.32 -46.07 -0.74
C PRO A 76 36.36 -45.87 0.38
N PRO A 77 36.99 -44.69 0.48
CA PRO A 77 37.92 -44.35 1.55
C PRO A 77 37.20 -44.28 2.91
N PHE A 78 37.77 -44.97 3.89
CA PHE A 78 37.37 -44.96 5.29
C PHE A 78 37.81 -43.65 5.94
N VAL A 79 36.86 -42.89 6.49
CA VAL A 79 37.15 -41.73 7.34
C VAL A 79 37.04 -42.20 8.79
N PRO A 80 38.14 -42.22 9.57
CA PRO A 80 38.06 -42.57 10.99
C PRO A 80 37.31 -41.47 11.77
N PRO A 81 36.43 -41.83 12.73
CA PRO A 81 35.71 -40.89 13.57
C PRO A 81 36.65 -40.06 14.45
N PRO A 82 36.31 -38.79 14.74
CA PRO A 82 37.13 -37.91 15.58
C PRO A 82 37.16 -38.38 17.05
N GLU A 83 38.34 -38.30 17.66
CA GLU A 83 38.55 -38.59 19.07
C GLU A 83 37.96 -37.48 19.95
N PHE A 84 37.05 -37.89 20.85
CA PHE A 84 36.49 -37.05 21.90
C PHE A 84 37.50 -36.85 23.03
N GLN A 85 37.86 -35.60 23.32
CA GLN A 85 38.54 -35.22 24.56
C GLN A 85 37.49 -34.95 25.64
N VAL A 86 37.36 -35.85 26.61
CA VAL A 86 36.49 -35.69 27.78
C VAL A 86 37.23 -34.81 28.80
N THR A 87 36.91 -33.53 28.83
CA THR A 87 37.29 -32.65 29.94
C THR A 87 36.55 -33.06 31.20
N ALA A 88 37.28 -33.39 32.26
CA ALA A 88 36.72 -33.65 33.58
C ALA A 88 36.03 -32.39 34.15
N PRO A 89 34.86 -32.52 34.80
CA PRO A 89 34.14 -31.38 35.36
C PRO A 89 34.85 -30.79 36.60
N ALA A 90 34.81 -29.46 36.71
CA ALA A 90 35.43 -28.66 37.77
C ALA A 90 34.70 -28.80 39.13
N PRO A 91 35.38 -28.51 40.27
CA PRO A 91 34.79 -28.64 41.62
C PRO A 91 33.61 -27.68 41.86
N PRO A 92 32.65 -28.05 42.73
CA PRO A 92 31.49 -27.22 43.02
C PRO A 92 31.85 -25.94 43.80
N ALA A 93 31.28 -24.82 43.35
CA ALA A 93 31.41 -23.51 43.97
C ALA A 93 30.52 -23.36 45.24
N PRO A 94 30.84 -22.44 46.16
CA PRO A 94 30.08 -22.24 47.40
C PRO A 94 28.66 -21.71 47.16
N PRO A 95 27.73 -21.92 48.10
CA PRO A 95 26.33 -21.53 47.93
C PRO A 95 26.16 -20.00 47.98
N ILE A 96 25.50 -19.48 46.95
CA ILE A 96 25.07 -18.09 46.86
C ILE A 96 23.83 -17.90 47.73
N GLN A 97 23.89 -16.99 48.72
CA GLN A 97 22.70 -16.52 49.42
C GLN A 97 21.93 -15.53 48.52
N SER A 98 20.68 -15.88 48.21
CA SER A 98 19.77 -15.07 47.40
C SER A 98 18.93 -14.16 48.30
N THR A 99 19.20 -12.84 48.26
CA THR A 99 18.23 -11.84 48.75
C THR A 99 17.14 -11.66 47.70
N GLN A 100 15.89 -11.88 48.08
CA GLN A 100 14.73 -11.60 47.23
C GLN A 100 14.51 -10.09 47.17
N VAL A 101 14.81 -9.49 46.01
CA VAL A 101 14.32 -8.16 45.66
C VAL A 101 12.92 -8.35 45.07
N ALA A 102 11.94 -7.60 45.58
CA ALA A 102 10.57 -7.64 45.07
C ALA A 102 10.57 -7.35 43.54
N PRO A 103 9.80 -8.10 42.73
CA PRO A 103 9.74 -7.87 41.29
C PRO A 103 9.30 -6.44 40.98
N PRO A 104 9.92 -5.75 40.00
CA PRO A 104 9.34 -4.55 39.43
C PRO A 104 7.91 -4.82 39.00
N ALA A 105 7.00 -3.87 39.26
CA ALA A 105 5.64 -3.97 38.75
C ALA A 105 5.71 -4.22 37.23
N ALA A 106 5.11 -5.31 36.78
CA ALA A 106 5.04 -5.63 35.37
C ALA A 106 4.23 -4.53 34.67
N ASP A 107 4.88 -3.76 33.80
CA ASP A 107 4.21 -2.99 32.77
C ASP A 107 3.45 -3.98 31.88
N ILE A 108 2.15 -4.06 32.10
CA ILE A 108 1.26 -4.85 31.26
C ILE A 108 1.29 -4.20 29.88
N PRO A 109 1.72 -4.88 28.81
CA PRO A 109 1.70 -4.31 27.48
C PRO A 109 0.24 -4.00 27.12
N ARG A 110 -0.08 -2.71 27.04
CA ARG A 110 -1.34 -2.26 26.44
C ARG A 110 -1.38 -2.80 25.00
N PRO A 111 -2.50 -3.39 24.54
CA PRO A 111 -2.63 -3.81 23.16
C PRO A 111 -2.30 -2.63 22.25
N ALA A 112 -1.31 -2.80 21.37
CA ALA A 112 -1.04 -1.85 20.31
C ALA A 112 -2.33 -1.69 19.49
N PRO A 113 -2.72 -0.46 19.10
CA PRO A 113 -3.80 -0.26 18.16
C PRO A 113 -3.57 -1.14 16.94
N ALA A 114 -4.62 -1.84 16.49
CA ALA A 114 -4.55 -2.66 15.29
C ALA A 114 -3.97 -1.82 14.14
N ALA A 115 -2.97 -2.38 13.44
CA ALA A 115 -2.39 -1.73 12.28
C ALA A 115 -3.52 -1.37 11.31
N ALA A 116 -3.59 -0.08 10.94
CA ALA A 116 -4.49 0.35 9.89
C ALA A 116 -4.22 -0.51 8.64
N PRO A 117 -5.27 -0.93 7.91
CA PRO A 117 -5.09 -1.68 6.68
C PRO A 117 -4.13 -0.92 5.78
N ALA A 118 -3.10 -1.62 5.31
CA ALA A 118 -2.14 -1.04 4.38
C ALA A 118 -2.93 -0.46 3.19
N PRO A 119 -2.68 0.80 2.79
CA PRO A 119 -3.28 1.34 1.58
C PRO A 119 -3.00 0.37 0.43
N ALA A 120 -4.01 0.12 -0.40
CA ALA A 120 -3.87 -0.71 -1.58
C ALA A 120 -2.62 -0.27 -2.36
N PRO A 121 -1.80 -1.20 -2.89
CA PRO A 121 -0.60 -0.83 -3.61
C PRO A 121 -0.98 0.06 -4.78
N VAL A 122 -0.70 1.36 -4.64
CA VAL A 122 -0.71 2.29 -5.76
C VAL A 122 0.26 1.73 -6.79
N ALA A 123 -0.25 1.47 -7.99
CA ALA A 123 0.56 0.96 -9.08
C ALA A 123 1.77 1.88 -9.23
N LYS A 124 2.97 1.34 -9.00
CA LYS A 124 4.22 2.08 -9.16
C LYS A 124 4.20 2.71 -10.55
N PRO A 125 4.33 4.04 -10.69
CA PRO A 125 4.42 4.64 -12.02
C PRO A 125 5.64 4.04 -12.71
N ALA A 126 5.40 3.49 -13.89
CA ALA A 126 6.47 3.07 -14.79
C ALA A 126 7.19 4.35 -15.24
N GLY A 127 8.35 4.61 -14.63
CA GLY A 127 9.16 5.80 -14.92
C GLY A 127 8.71 7.04 -14.14
N LYS A 128 9.67 7.94 -13.91
CA LYS A 128 9.48 9.23 -13.23
C LYS A 128 8.71 10.15 -14.18
N VAL A 129 7.40 9.98 -14.24
CA VAL A 129 6.54 10.82 -15.06
C VAL A 129 6.22 12.06 -14.22
N THR A 130 6.92 13.16 -14.48
CA THR A 130 6.70 14.43 -13.79
C THR A 130 5.46 15.13 -14.34
N ALA A 131 4.71 15.86 -13.50
CA ALA A 131 3.54 16.66 -13.94
C ALA A 131 3.81 17.50 -15.21
N GLY A 132 5.03 18.04 -15.29
CA GLY A 132 5.58 18.81 -16.41
C GLY A 132 5.48 18.15 -17.79
N MET A 133 5.50 16.82 -17.84
CA MET A 133 5.53 16.05 -19.09
C MET A 133 4.15 15.59 -19.56
N VAL A 134 3.13 15.65 -18.70
CA VAL A 134 1.82 15.04 -18.98
C VAL A 134 0.69 16.05 -18.96
N CYS A 135 0.79 17.08 -18.12
CA CYS A 135 -0.30 18.02 -17.93
C CYS A 135 -0.17 19.21 -18.87
N THR A 136 -1.25 19.53 -19.59
CA THR A 136 -1.29 20.66 -20.53
C THR A 136 -1.65 21.97 -19.80
N LYS A 137 -2.41 21.88 -18.71
CA LYS A 137 -2.64 22.98 -17.77
C LYS A 137 -2.10 22.60 -16.40
N MET A 138 -1.31 23.49 -15.82
CA MET A 138 -0.78 23.36 -14.47
C MET A 138 -0.91 24.70 -13.76
N SER A 139 -1.47 24.69 -12.55
CA SER A 139 -1.43 25.84 -11.64
C SER A 139 -0.58 25.51 -10.42
N LYS A 140 0.12 26.52 -9.90
CA LYS A 140 0.74 26.42 -8.58
C LYS A 140 -0.38 26.51 -7.54
N PRO A 141 -0.47 25.59 -6.57
CA PRO A 141 -1.44 25.68 -5.48
C PRO A 141 -1.29 27.01 -4.75
N GLU A 142 -2.41 27.69 -4.54
CA GLU A 142 -2.43 28.92 -3.76
C GLU A 142 -2.20 28.56 -2.29
N LEU A 143 -1.28 29.29 -1.64
CA LEU A 143 -0.94 29.09 -0.24
C LEU A 143 -2.12 29.53 0.62
N PRO A 144 -2.77 28.63 1.38
CA PRO A 144 -3.77 29.07 2.34
C PRO A 144 -3.10 29.95 3.40
N SER A 145 -3.82 30.94 3.92
CA SER A 145 -3.34 31.79 5.03
C SER A 145 -3.17 30.96 6.30
N VAL A 146 -2.02 30.30 6.43
CA VAL A 146 -1.67 29.48 7.58
C VAL A 146 -0.66 30.24 8.43
N ASN A 147 -0.92 30.31 9.73
CA ASN A 147 -0.10 31.06 10.68
C ASN A 147 1.11 30.22 11.13
N TRP A 148 1.95 29.85 10.17
CA TRP A 148 3.13 29.01 10.36
C TRP A 148 4.23 29.43 9.40
N SER A 149 5.44 29.66 9.90
CA SER A 149 6.62 29.99 9.12
C SER A 149 7.57 28.79 9.03
N GLY A 150 8.14 28.58 7.85
CA GLY A 150 9.03 27.45 7.56
C GLY A 150 9.03 27.02 6.11
N GLU A 151 9.95 26.11 5.78
CA GLU A 151 10.02 25.45 4.48
C GLU A 151 9.24 24.13 4.55
N ALA A 152 8.20 23.99 3.72
CA ALA A 152 7.44 22.76 3.57
C ALA A 152 7.68 22.13 2.19
N LEU A 153 8.09 20.87 2.21
CA LEU A 153 8.27 20.05 1.01
C LEU A 153 7.17 19.00 0.98
N PHE A 154 6.36 19.02 -0.06
CA PHE A 154 5.30 18.05 -0.33
C PHE A 154 5.55 17.33 -1.64
N LYS A 155 5.27 16.04 -1.66
CA LYS A 155 5.26 15.20 -2.85
C LYS A 155 3.83 14.76 -3.12
N ALA A 156 3.27 15.19 -4.24
CA ALA A 156 1.96 14.81 -4.70
C ALA A 156 2.07 13.73 -5.79
N VAL A 157 1.36 12.62 -5.62
CA VAL A 157 1.17 11.59 -6.64
C VAL A 157 -0.27 11.68 -7.10
N ALA A 158 -0.47 12.14 -8.33
CA ALA A 158 -1.79 12.31 -8.91
C ALA A 158 -2.04 11.22 -9.96
N THR A 159 -3.20 10.57 -9.86
CA THR A 159 -3.70 9.62 -10.87
C THR A 159 -4.74 10.33 -11.73
N VAL A 160 -4.42 10.45 -13.01
CA VAL A 160 -5.30 11.00 -14.02
C VAL A 160 -6.06 9.87 -14.67
N LYS A 161 -7.38 10.02 -14.79
CA LYS A 161 -8.20 9.20 -15.68
C LYS A 161 -9.06 10.05 -16.58
N ALA A 162 -9.13 9.69 -17.86
CA ALA A 162 -9.96 10.38 -18.85
C ALA A 162 -9.73 11.91 -18.89
N GLY A 163 -8.48 12.37 -18.75
CA GLY A 163 -8.16 13.79 -18.84
C GLY A 163 -8.18 14.58 -17.52
N ARG A 164 -8.71 14.01 -16.44
CA ARG A 164 -8.83 14.68 -15.12
C ARG A 164 -8.17 13.89 -14.00
N VAL A 165 -7.64 14.60 -13.01
CA VAL A 165 -7.10 14.00 -11.78
C VAL A 165 -8.26 13.41 -10.97
N VAL A 166 -8.29 12.09 -10.82
CA VAL A 166 -9.35 11.35 -10.09
C VAL A 166 -8.89 11.02 -8.66
N SER A 167 -7.60 10.92 -8.43
CA SER A 167 -7.03 10.83 -7.08
C SER A 167 -5.72 11.60 -7.00
N ALA A 168 -5.49 12.27 -5.88
CA ALA A 168 -4.21 12.90 -5.57
C ALA A 168 -3.83 12.52 -4.13
N GLU A 169 -2.66 11.91 -3.98
CA GLU A 169 -2.10 11.52 -2.70
C GLU A 169 -0.90 12.42 -2.40
N VAL A 170 -0.99 13.21 -1.33
CA VAL A 170 0.01 14.21 -0.98
C VAL A 170 0.74 13.80 0.29
N THR A 171 2.04 13.54 0.16
CA THR A 171 2.92 13.15 1.27
C THR A 171 3.84 14.31 1.64
N SER A 172 3.95 14.64 2.93
CA SER A 172 4.95 15.59 3.42
C SER A 172 6.33 14.93 3.48
N LEU A 173 7.30 15.47 2.73
CA LEU A 173 8.69 15.01 2.73
C LEU A 173 9.48 15.56 3.93
N ARG A 174 9.06 16.72 4.46
CA ARG A 174 9.72 17.37 5.60
C ARG A 174 8.77 17.43 6.81
N GLY A 175 9.24 16.95 7.95
CA GLY A 175 8.58 17.13 9.24
C GLY A 175 8.86 18.53 9.81
N GLY A 176 7.85 19.21 10.32
CA GLY A 176 7.98 20.57 10.88
C GLY A 176 6.81 21.50 10.59
N VAL A 177 5.89 21.09 9.71
CA VAL A 177 4.63 21.80 9.45
C VAL A 177 3.64 21.54 10.58
N ASP A 178 3.00 22.59 11.10
CA ASP A 178 1.91 22.43 12.08
C ASP A 178 0.80 21.53 11.49
N ARG A 179 0.19 20.65 12.30
CA ARG A 179 -0.81 19.67 11.82
C ARG A 179 -1.99 20.36 11.12
N LYS A 180 -2.38 21.56 11.56
CA LYS A 180 -3.45 22.34 10.93
C LYS A 180 -3.00 22.91 9.59
N ALA A 181 -1.79 23.47 9.54
CA ALA A 181 -1.19 23.99 8.31
C ALA A 181 -0.96 22.88 7.27
N GLN A 182 -0.50 21.70 7.71
CA GLN A 182 -0.29 20.53 6.86
C GLN A 182 -1.60 20.07 6.21
N ARG A 183 -2.68 19.95 6.99
CA ARG A 183 -3.99 19.57 6.47
C ARG A 183 -4.52 20.61 5.48
N ALA A 184 -4.38 21.89 5.79
CA ALA A 184 -4.80 22.97 4.90
C ALA A 184 -4.03 22.95 3.57
N LEU A 185 -2.71 22.76 3.61
CA LEU A 185 -1.90 22.66 2.38
C LEU A 185 -2.25 21.42 1.56
N ILE A 186 -2.40 20.25 2.20
CA ILE A 186 -2.77 19.02 1.49
C ILE A 186 -4.12 19.20 0.77
N GLN A 187 -5.10 19.81 1.44
CA GLN A 187 -6.41 20.10 0.84
C GLN A 187 -6.29 21.08 -0.32
N ALA A 188 -5.55 22.18 -0.15
CA ALA A 188 -5.34 23.17 -1.20
C ALA A 188 -4.67 22.57 -2.44
N ILE A 189 -3.59 21.78 -2.26
CA ILE A 189 -2.88 21.09 -3.34
C ILE A 189 -3.81 20.09 -4.04
N THR A 190 -4.54 19.28 -3.27
CA THR A 190 -5.47 18.28 -3.81
C THR A 190 -6.57 18.94 -4.65
N GLN A 191 -7.12 20.04 -4.17
CA GLN A 191 -8.16 20.79 -4.86
C GLN A 191 -7.63 21.42 -6.16
N THR A 192 -6.46 22.06 -6.12
CA THR A 192 -5.88 22.64 -7.35
C THR A 192 -5.52 21.58 -8.39
N LEU A 193 -5.07 20.40 -7.96
CA LEU A 193 -4.82 19.28 -8.86
C LEU A 193 -6.11 18.76 -9.49
N GLN A 194 -7.22 18.71 -8.77
CA GLN A 194 -8.49 18.22 -9.30
C GLN A 194 -9.21 19.23 -10.19
N ASP A 195 -9.16 20.52 -9.83
CA ASP A 195 -9.92 21.57 -10.52
C ASP A 195 -9.17 22.17 -11.72
N THR A 196 -7.83 22.25 -11.66
CA THR A 196 -7.05 23.03 -12.65
C THR A 196 -6.15 22.18 -13.53
N TYR A 197 -5.75 20.98 -13.10
CA TYR A 197 -4.87 20.13 -13.91
C TYR A 197 -5.67 19.32 -14.92
N GLU A 198 -5.48 19.66 -16.20
CA GLU A 198 -5.94 18.87 -17.33
C GLU A 198 -4.72 18.18 -17.94
N CYS A 199 -4.72 16.85 -17.90
CA CYS A 199 -3.63 16.04 -18.42
C CYS A 199 -4.24 15.00 -19.37
N PRO A 200 -4.00 15.05 -20.68
CA PRO A 200 -4.57 14.08 -21.62
C PRO A 200 -4.07 12.66 -21.33
N GLY A 201 -4.98 11.68 -21.37
CA GLY A 201 -4.67 10.27 -21.17
C GLY A 201 -4.87 9.76 -19.73
N ASP A 202 -4.52 8.49 -19.52
CA ASP A 202 -4.53 7.82 -18.23
C ASP A 202 -3.09 7.65 -17.74
N HIS A 203 -2.67 8.53 -16.83
CA HIS A 203 -1.29 8.57 -16.35
C HIS A 203 -1.25 8.83 -14.86
N VAL A 204 -0.25 8.24 -14.20
CA VAL A 204 0.11 8.57 -12.82
C VAL A 204 1.35 9.44 -12.90
N PHE A 205 1.29 10.64 -12.35
CA PHE A 205 2.42 11.56 -12.31
C PHE A 205 2.79 11.95 -10.88
N GLU A 206 4.06 12.31 -10.71
CA GLU A 206 4.62 12.76 -9.45
C GLU A 206 5.04 14.23 -9.56
N GLN A 207 4.70 15.03 -8.55
CA GLN A 207 5.04 16.45 -8.50
C GLN A 207 5.49 16.85 -7.10
N GLU A 208 6.64 17.49 -7.01
CA GLU A 208 7.15 18.06 -5.78
C GLU A 208 6.74 19.54 -5.70
N PHE A 209 6.18 19.92 -4.56
CA PHE A 209 5.83 21.30 -4.23
C PHE A 209 6.66 21.74 -3.04
N GLN A 210 7.45 22.80 -3.24
CA GLN A 210 8.19 23.47 -2.18
C GLN A 210 7.50 24.80 -1.87
N PHE A 211 7.12 24.97 -0.62
CA PHE A 211 6.55 26.20 -0.10
C PHE A 211 7.49 26.77 0.96
N LYS A 212 7.83 28.04 0.82
CA LYS A 212 8.59 28.80 1.80
C LYS A 212 7.68 29.89 2.33
N ILE A 213 7.35 29.82 3.61
CA ILE A 213 6.50 30.79 4.30
C ILE A 213 7.41 31.53 5.29
N ASP A 214 7.59 32.82 5.07
CA ASP A 214 8.41 33.70 5.91
C ASP A 214 7.59 34.20 7.11
#